data_AF-A0A971CNH9-F1
#
_entry.id   AF-A0A971CNH9-F1
#
_cell.length_a   1.000
_cell.length_b   1.000
_cell.length_c   1.000
_cell.angle_alpha   90.00
_cell.angle_beta   90.00
_cell.angle_gamma   90.00
#
_symmetry.space_group_name_H-M   'P 1'
#
loop_
_entity.id
_entity.type
_entity.pdbx_description
1 polymer ?
#
loop_
_entity_poly.entity_id
_entity_poly.type
_entity_poly.pdbx_seq_one_letter_code
_entity_poly.pdbx_strand_id
1 'polypeptide(L)' 'MSELQILLRALPLDARKENFRAAILSENILGKPTESSRVKSLYHLTELYGLDASLFIFRTLRRLAEESPTELPLLAML' A
#
# COMPACT_ATOMS: atom_id res chain seq x y z
N MET A 1 -6.35 -8.23 -8.71
CA MET A 1 -6.08 -6.90 -8.13
C MET A 1 -5.09 -7.09 -7.00
N SER A 2 -3.95 -6.40 -7.01
CA SER A 2 -2.92 -6.58 -5.99
C SER A 2 -3.35 -5.95 -4.65
N GLU A 3 -2.73 -6.37 -3.55
CA GLU A 3 -2.99 -5.78 -2.23
C GLU A 3 -2.76 -4.27 -2.23
N LEU A 4 -1.67 -3.80 -2.86
CA LEU A 4 -1.39 -2.37 -3.00
C LEU A 4 -2.54 -1.64 -3.72
N GLN A 5 -3.07 -2.19 -4.83
CA GLN A 5 -4.17 -1.56 -5.55
C GLN A 5 -5.43 -1.42 -4.68
N ILE A 6 -5.69 -2.40 -3.81
CA ILE A 6 -6.82 -2.32 -2.86
C ILE A 6 -6.62 -1.16 -1.89
N LEU A 7 -5.42 -1.03 -1.32
CA LEU A 7 -5.09 0.07 -0.39
C LEU A 7 -5.18 1.44 -1.06
N LEU A 8 -4.60 1.59 -2.25
CA LEU A 8 -4.53 2.88 -2.96
C LEU A 8 -5.91 3.37 -3.40
N ARG A 9 -6.86 2.47 -3.68
CA ARG A 9 -8.26 2.82 -3.97
C ARG A 9 -9.08 3.13 -2.72
N ALA A 10 -8.74 2.52 -1.59
CA ALA A 10 -9.49 2.69 -0.34
C ALA A 10 -9.06 3.94 0.45
N LEU A 11 -7.81 4.39 0.31
CA LEU A 11 -7.25 5.48 1.11
C LEU A 11 -7.08 6.78 0.30
N PRO A 12 -7.16 7.96 0.93
CA PRO A 12 -6.94 9.24 0.25
C PRO A 12 -5.47 9.43 -0.14
N LEU A 13 -5.20 10.31 -1.12
CA LEU A 13 -3.86 10.54 -1.69
C LEU A 13 -2.79 10.96 -0.67
N ASP A 14 -3.21 11.68 0.37
CA ASP A 14 -2.38 12.19 1.46
C ASP A 14 -2.26 11.22 2.66
N ALA A 15 -2.78 10.00 2.53
CA ALA A 15 -2.69 8.97 3.56
C ALA A 15 -1.24 8.73 4.02
N ARG A 16 -1.04 8.79 5.34
CA ARG A 16 0.24 8.56 5.99
C ARG A 16 0.35 7.12 6.45
N LYS A 17 1.54 6.77 6.94
CA LYS A 17 1.86 5.43 7.47
C LYS A 17 0.81 4.88 8.43
N GLU A 18 0.27 5.72 9.32
CA GLU A 18 -0.72 5.32 10.31
C GLU A 18 -2.04 4.91 9.65
N ASN A 19 -2.44 5.58 8.57
CA ASN A 19 -3.65 5.24 7.82
C ASN A 19 -3.53 3.86 7.16
N PHE A 20 -2.39 3.58 6.51
CA PHE A 20 -2.13 2.25 5.93
C PHE A 20 -2.07 1.17 7.01
N ARG A 21 -1.45 1.46 8.15
CA ARG A 21 -1.40 0.52 9.29
C ARG A 21 -2.80 0.21 9.82
N ALA A 22 -3.64 1.21 10.04
CA ALA A 22 -5.01 1.03 10.50
C ALA A 22 -5.85 0.23 9.49
N ALA A 23 -5.77 0.60 8.21
CA ALA A 23 -6.51 -0.08 7.15
C ALA A 23 -6.15 -1.58 7.05
N ILE A 24 -4.86 -1.92 7.19
CA ILE A 24 -4.40 -3.31 7.08
C ILE A 24 -4.66 -4.09 8.38
N LEU A 25 -4.29 -3.55 9.54
CA LEU A 25 -4.30 -4.31 10.80
C LEU A 25 -5.65 -4.28 11.50
N SER A 26 -6.31 -3.12 11.51
CA SER A 26 -7.54 -2.88 12.25
C SER A 26 -8.78 -3.12 11.38
N GLU A 27 -8.82 -2.52 10.20
CA GLU A 27 -9.97 -2.62 9.29
C GLU A 27 -9.93 -3.87 8.40
N ASN A 28 -8.76 -4.53 8.32
CA ASN A 28 -8.53 -5.72 7.53
C ASN A 28 -9.03 -5.59 6.08
N ILE A 29 -8.80 -4.45 5.43
CA ILE A 29 -9.31 -4.19 4.07
C ILE A 29 -8.74 -5.16 3.03
N LEU A 30 -7.65 -5.86 3.37
CA LEU A 30 -7.03 -6.90 2.55
C LEU A 30 -7.66 -8.29 2.75
N GLY A 31 -8.68 -8.44 3.61
CA GLY A 31 -9.40 -9.69 3.84
C GLY A 31 -8.53 -10.82 4.38
N LYS A 32 -7.49 -10.50 5.16
CA LYS A 32 -6.53 -11.48 5.65
C LYS A 32 -7.12 -12.32 6.79
N PRO A 33 -6.97 -13.66 6.74
CA PRO A 33 -7.66 -14.56 7.66
C PRO A 33 -7.10 -14.52 9.09
N THR A 34 -5.85 -14.08 9.25
CA THR A 34 -5.16 -14.07 10.55
C THR A 34 -4.49 -12.73 10.81
N GLU A 35 -4.25 -12.43 12.08
CA GLU A 35 -3.45 -11.25 12.45
C GLU A 35 -2.03 -11.33 11.90
N SER A 36 -1.40 -12.50 11.95
CA SER A 36 -0.06 -12.72 11.40
C SER A 36 0.02 -12.42 9.90
N SER A 37 -1.03 -12.76 9.13
CA SER A 37 -1.08 -12.44 7.70
C SER A 37 -1.33 -10.96 7.43
N ARG A 38 -2.09 -10.26 8.28
CA ARG A 38 -2.21 -8.78 8.23
C ARG A 38 -0.85 -8.11 8.47
N VAL A 39 -0.13 -8.53 9.51
CA VAL A 39 1.21 -7.99 9.85
C VAL A 39 2.21 -8.25 8.74
N LYS A 40 2.22 -9.46 8.16
CA LYS A 40 3.11 -9.81 7.05
C LYS A 40 2.83 -8.96 5.80
N SER A 41 1.57 -8.74 5.45
CA SER A 41 1.20 -7.84 4.35
C SER A 41 1.64 -6.41 4.60
N LEU A 42 1.42 -5.86 5.80
CA LEU A 42 1.88 -4.52 6.16
C LEU A 42 3.41 -4.40 6.00
N TYR A 43 4.16 -5.38 6.53
CA TYR A 43 5.62 -5.38 6.44
C TYR A 43 6.07 -5.40 4.98
N HIS A 44 5.58 -6.36 4.19
CA HIS A 44 6.01 -6.54 2.81
C HIS A 44 5.67 -5.33 1.93
N LEU A 45 4.46 -4.76 2.08
CA LEU A 45 4.07 -3.58 1.31
C LEU A 45 4.85 -2.33 1.73
N THR A 46 5.17 -2.20 3.02
CA THR A 46 6.00 -1.09 3.51
C THR A 46 7.43 -1.20 2.99
N GLU A 47 8.00 -2.40 2.97
CA GLU A 47 9.35 -2.67 2.47
C GLU A 47 9.48 -2.37 0.98
N LEU A 48 8.52 -2.82 0.17
CA LEU A 48 8.56 -2.62 -1.30
C LEU A 48 8.19 -1.22 -1.75
N TYR A 49 7.22 -0.58 -1.10
CA TYR A 49 6.62 0.65 -1.62
C TYR A 49 6.80 1.87 -0.72
N GLY A 50 7.18 1.70 0.54
CA GLY A 50 7.28 2.80 1.50
C GLY A 50 5.93 3.50 1.69
N LEU A 51 4.94 2.80 2.27
CA LEU A 51 3.54 3.24 2.44
C LEU A 51 3.36 4.51 3.32
N ASP A 52 3.84 5.66 2.86
CA ASP A 52 3.76 6.94 3.57
C ASP A 52 3.83 8.13 2.59
N ALA A 53 2.77 8.94 2.54
CA ALA A 53 2.75 10.16 1.73
C ALA A 53 3.81 11.20 2.13
N SER A 54 4.48 11.06 3.29
CA SER A 54 5.65 11.87 3.63
C SER A 54 6.85 11.59 2.70
N LEU A 55 6.96 10.36 2.17
CA LEU A 55 8.05 9.93 1.30
C LEU A 55 7.81 10.40 -0.13
N PHE A 56 8.77 11.15 -0.69
CA PHE A 56 8.70 11.62 -2.08
C PHE A 56 8.54 10.47 -3.07
N ILE A 57 9.32 9.39 -2.87
CA ILE A 57 9.26 8.21 -3.73
C ILE A 57 7.86 7.58 -3.75
N PHE A 58 7.20 7.47 -2.59
CA PHE A 58 5.86 6.91 -2.51
C PHE A 58 4.83 7.80 -3.19
N ARG A 59 4.93 9.13 -3.05
CA ARG A 59 4.03 10.05 -3.77
C ARG A 59 4.17 9.89 -5.28
N THR A 60 5.41 9.74 -5.79
CA THR A 60 5.66 9.50 -7.21
C THR A 60 5.08 8.16 -7.66
N LEU A 61 5.32 7.07 -6.91
CA LEU A 61 4.74 5.75 -7.18
C LEU A 61 3.21 5.79 -7.17
N ARG A 62 2.63 6.53 -6.22
CA ARG A 62 1.18 6.66 -6.07
C ARG A 62 0.54 7.44 -7.21
N ARG A 63 1.19 8.50 -7.69
CA ARG A 63 0.72 9.23 -8.88
C ARG A 63 0.79 8.33 -10.13
N LEU A 64 1.90 7.61 -10.30
CA LEU A 64 2.03 6.66 -11.41
C LEU A 64 1.00 5.52 -11.33
N ALA A 65 0.62 5.10 -10.12
CA ALA A 65 -0.46 4.13 -9.91
C ALA A 65 -1.83 4.62 -10.41
N GLU A 66 -2.10 5.92 -10.32
CA GLU A 66 -3.35 6.52 -10.83
C GLU A 66 -3.36 6.56 -12.36
N GLU A 67 -2.20 6.79 -12.98
CA GLU A 67 -2.04 6.86 -14.44
C GLU A 67 -1.98 5.46 -15.09
N SER A 68 -1.25 4.50 -14.47
CA SER A 68 -1.04 3.14 -14.98
C SER A 68 -1.08 2.08 -13.85
N PRO A 69 -2.27 1.66 -13.41
CA PRO A 69 -2.41 0.72 -12.28
C PRO A 69 -1.72 -0.64 -12.47
N THR A 70 -1.50 -1.07 -13.72
CA THR A 70 -0.95 -2.38 -14.08
C THR A 70 0.58 -2.46 -13.94
N GLU A 71 1.28 -1.32 -13.88
CA GLU A 71 2.74 -1.25 -13.92
C GLU A 71 3.41 -1.25 -12.52
N LEU A 72 2.61 -1.16 -11.45
CA LEU A 72 3.10 -1.10 -10.07
C LEU A 72 4.02 -2.24 -9.62
N PRO A 73 3.80 -3.52 -10.02
CA PRO A 73 4.69 -4.61 -9.61
C PRO A 73 6.11 -4.46 -10.19
N LEU A 74 6.26 -3.86 -11.37
CA LEU A 74 7.57 -3.69 -12.02
C LEU A 74 8.41 -2.61 -11.32
N LEU A 75 7.76 -1.60 -10.73
CA LEU A 75 8.43 -0.51 -10.02
C LEU A 75 9.11 -0.94 -8.72
N ALA A 76 8.66 -2.04 -8.12
CA ALA A 76 9.23 -2.59 -6.88
C ALA A 76 10.46 -3.49 -7.10
N MET A 77 10.90 -3.66 -8.35
CA MET A 77 12.01 -4.54 -8.74
C MET A 77 13.28 -3.78 -9.18
N LEU A 78 13.28 -2.44 -9.07
CA LEU A 78 14.43 -1.57 -9.36
C LEU A 78 15.26 -1.31 -8.11
#